data_AF-A0A200R871-F1
#
_entry.id   AF-A0A200R871-F1
#
_cell.length_a   1.000
_cell.length_b   1.000
_cell.length_c   1.000
_cell.angle_alpha   90.00
_cell.angle_beta   90.00
_cell.angle_gamma   90.00
#
_symmetry.space_group_name_H-M   'P 1'
#
loop_
_entity.id
_entity.type
_entity.pdbx_description
1 polymer ?
#
loop_
_entity_poly.entity_id
_entity_poly.type
_entity_poly.pdbx_seq_one_letter_code
_entity_poly.pdbx_strand_id
1 'polypeptide(L)'
;MSTEKERETHVYMAKLAEQAERYEEMVECMKKVAKLDLELTVEERNLLSVGYKNVIGARRASWRIMSSIEQKEESKANEQNVKLIKGYRQKVEEELSKICNDILTIIDEHLIPSSGSGESTVFYYKMKGDYYRYLAEFKTDQERKDAADQSLKGYQAASNTANTDLPSTHPIRLGLALNFSVFYYEILNSPERACHLAKQAFDEAIAELDTLSEESYKDSTLIMQLLRDNLTLWTSDLPEDGGEDGIKAEEPKAAEPEVSSTYLTVFRDIMRALQVSMHIDNQSMILSEEDGRF
;
A
#
# COMPACT_ATOMS: atom_id res chain seq x y z
N MET A 1 2.90 36.39 10.16
CA MET A 1 3.56 35.37 11.02
C MET A 1 4.79 34.89 10.26
N SER A 2 5.88 34.49 10.93
CA SER A 2 6.99 33.85 10.22
C SER A 2 6.54 32.51 9.66
N THR A 3 7.09 32.10 8.51
CA THR A 3 6.84 30.78 7.88
C THR A 3 7.06 29.63 8.86
N GLU A 4 8.06 29.75 9.73
CA GLU A 4 8.35 28.80 10.81
C GLU A 4 7.21 28.67 11.82
N LYS A 5 6.63 29.77 12.28
CA LYS A 5 5.50 29.75 13.22
C LYS A 5 4.24 29.16 12.58
N GLU A 6 4.05 29.38 11.28
CA GLU A 6 2.96 28.77 10.51
C GLU A 6 3.14 27.25 10.39
N ARG A 7 4.35 26.78 10.06
CA ARG A 7 4.73 25.36 10.05
C ARG A 7 4.44 24.68 11.39
N GLU A 8 4.99 25.24 12.48
CA GLU A 8 4.79 24.72 13.85
C GLU A 8 3.29 24.63 14.22
N THR A 9 2.52 25.66 13.86
CA THR A 9 1.07 25.67 14.14
C THR A 9 0.36 24.54 13.40
N HIS A 10 0.67 24.32 12.12
CA HIS A 10 0.03 23.26 11.35
C HIS A 10 0.46 21.86 11.78
N VAL A 11 1.74 21.65 12.12
CA VAL A 11 2.22 20.38 12.67
C VAL A 11 1.55 20.08 14.01
N TYR A 12 1.44 21.05 14.91
CA TYR A 12 0.74 20.87 16.17
C TYR A 12 -0.74 20.50 15.97
N MET A 13 -1.43 21.19 15.05
CA MET A 13 -2.81 20.86 14.71
C MET A 13 -2.96 19.48 14.08
N ALA A 14 -2.00 19.03 13.26
CA ALA A 14 -2.00 17.68 12.70
C ALA A 14 -1.87 16.60 13.80
N LYS A 15 -0.98 16.81 14.80
CA LYS A 15 -0.85 15.91 15.96
C LYS A 15 -2.13 15.84 16.80
N LEU A 16 -2.80 16.98 17.01
CA LEU A 16 -4.10 16.99 17.69
C LEU A 16 -5.18 16.25 16.89
N ALA A 17 -5.19 16.43 15.57
CA ALA A 17 -6.12 15.74 14.69
C ALA A 17 -5.88 14.22 14.67
N GLU A 18 -4.63 13.77 14.70
CA GLU A 18 -4.25 12.36 14.84
C GLU A 18 -4.77 11.75 16.13
N GLN A 19 -4.53 12.40 17.28
CA GLN A 19 -5.02 11.94 18.58
C GLN A 19 -6.55 11.87 18.66
N ALA A 20 -7.24 12.70 17.88
CA ALA A 20 -8.69 12.72 17.77
C ALA A 20 -9.23 11.81 16.64
N GLU A 21 -8.36 11.07 15.95
CA GLU A 21 -8.68 10.24 14.77
C GLU A 21 -9.39 11.01 13.64
N ARG A 22 -9.18 12.33 13.56
CA ARG A 22 -9.73 13.22 12.52
C ARG A 22 -8.76 13.34 11.35
N TYR A 23 -8.51 12.23 10.67
CA TYR A 23 -7.47 12.12 9.64
C TYR A 23 -7.67 13.06 8.42
N GLU A 24 -8.90 13.42 8.08
CA GLU A 24 -9.17 14.42 7.03
C GLU A 24 -8.60 15.80 7.40
N GLU A 25 -8.75 16.23 8.66
CA GLU A 25 -8.15 17.48 9.15
C GLU A 25 -6.63 17.39 9.30
N MET A 26 -6.12 16.22 9.68
CA MET A 26 -4.69 15.96 9.71
C MET A 26 -4.07 16.16 8.33
N VAL A 27 -4.69 15.60 7.28
CA VAL A 27 -4.29 15.79 5.88
C VAL A 27 -4.31 17.27 5.49
N GLU A 28 -5.38 17.99 5.81
CA GLU A 28 -5.47 19.42 5.48
C GLU A 28 -4.42 20.28 6.18
N CYS A 29 -3.99 19.92 7.40
CA CYS A 29 -2.88 20.57 8.08
C CYS A 29 -1.54 20.25 7.41
N MET A 30 -1.28 18.97 7.13
CA MET A 30 -0.01 18.53 6.54
C MET A 30 0.18 18.99 5.09
N LYS A 31 -0.90 19.19 4.33
CA LYS A 31 -0.85 19.84 3.02
C LYS A 31 -0.36 21.28 3.10
N LYS A 32 -0.74 22.02 4.14
CA LYS A 32 -0.26 23.40 4.34
C LYS A 32 1.23 23.42 4.67
N VAL A 33 1.70 22.44 5.46
CA VAL A 33 3.13 22.25 5.75
C VAL A 33 3.91 21.92 4.48
N ALA A 34 3.43 20.97 3.67
CA ALA A 34 4.07 20.58 2.41
C ALA A 34 4.20 21.77 1.43
N LYS A 35 3.17 22.62 1.36
CA LYS A 35 3.12 23.81 0.48
C LYS A 35 4.04 24.96 0.90
N LEU A 36 4.79 24.82 1.99
CA LEU A 36 5.83 25.78 2.36
C LEU A 36 7.12 25.58 1.54
N ASP A 37 7.19 24.52 0.72
CA ASP A 37 8.35 24.18 -0.13
C ASP A 37 9.66 24.06 0.69
N LEU A 38 9.53 23.48 1.88
CA LEU A 38 10.63 23.13 2.76
C LEU A 38 10.69 21.61 2.90
N GLU A 39 11.91 21.06 3.04
CA GLU A 39 12.08 19.64 3.31
C GLU A 39 11.37 19.27 4.63
N LEU A 40 10.49 18.28 4.55
CA LEU A 40 9.79 17.76 5.72
C LEU A 40 10.76 16.99 6.60
N THR A 41 10.63 17.17 7.91
CA THR A 41 11.29 16.30 8.89
C THR A 41 10.73 14.89 8.79
N VAL A 42 11.42 13.93 9.42
CA VAL A 42 10.93 12.54 9.51
C VAL A 42 9.52 12.51 10.15
N GLU A 43 9.34 13.20 11.28
CA GLU A 43 8.03 13.35 11.95
C GLU A 43 6.93 13.84 11.02
N GLU A 44 7.19 14.93 10.30
CA GLU A 44 6.20 15.55 9.43
C GLU A 44 5.88 14.66 8.22
N ARG A 45 6.88 13.96 7.70
CA ARG A 45 6.69 12.99 6.62
C ARG A 45 5.79 11.84 7.07
N ASN A 46 5.97 11.38 8.30
CA ASN A 46 5.13 10.36 8.92
C ASN A 46 3.71 10.86 9.19
N LEU A 47 3.54 12.08 9.71
CA LEU A 47 2.22 12.66 9.92
C LEU A 47 1.44 12.76 8.59
N LEU A 48 2.10 13.23 7.52
CA LEU A 48 1.51 13.31 6.20
C LEU A 48 1.05 11.93 5.71
N SER A 49 1.91 10.92 5.82
CA SER A 49 1.61 9.58 5.33
C SER A 49 0.52 8.88 6.14
N VAL A 50 0.55 8.99 7.47
CA VAL A 50 -0.48 8.46 8.38
C VAL A 50 -1.84 9.08 8.08
N GLY A 51 -1.90 10.40 7.90
CA GLY A 51 -3.13 11.11 7.56
C GLY A 51 -3.75 10.58 6.26
N TYR A 52 -3.00 10.63 5.16
CA TYR A 52 -3.52 10.17 3.87
C TYR A 52 -3.83 8.67 3.85
N LYS A 53 -3.02 7.84 4.52
CA LYS A 53 -3.25 6.39 4.64
C LYS A 53 -4.61 6.09 5.27
N ASN A 54 -4.93 6.72 6.40
CA ASN A 54 -6.19 6.46 7.09
C ASN A 54 -7.39 6.89 6.24
N VAL A 55 -7.30 8.05 5.58
CA VAL A 55 -8.35 8.56 4.69
C VAL A 55 -8.57 7.61 3.49
N ILE A 56 -7.48 7.24 2.78
CA ILE A 56 -7.59 6.35 1.60
C ILE A 56 -7.98 4.92 2.00
N GLY A 57 -7.49 4.42 3.12
CA GLY A 57 -7.78 3.07 3.62
C GLY A 57 -9.27 2.88 3.88
N ALA A 58 -9.91 3.83 4.55
CA ALA A 58 -11.36 3.81 4.79
C ALA A 58 -12.17 3.82 3.48
N ARG A 59 -11.76 4.63 2.49
CA ARG A 59 -12.43 4.67 1.18
C ARG A 59 -12.20 3.39 0.36
N ARG A 60 -11.00 2.80 0.38
CA ARG A 60 -10.69 1.53 -0.30
C ARG A 60 -11.50 0.39 0.29
N ALA A 61 -11.64 0.34 1.62
CA ALA A 61 -12.50 -0.63 2.29
C ALA A 61 -13.97 -0.50 1.83
N SER A 62 -14.47 0.74 1.80
CA SER A 62 -15.83 1.04 1.32
C SER A 62 -16.03 0.57 -0.12
N TRP A 63 -15.06 0.83 -1.00
CA TRP A 63 -15.12 0.40 -2.40
C TRP A 63 -15.15 -1.12 -2.54
N ARG A 64 -14.27 -1.85 -1.85
CA ARG A 64 -14.25 -3.33 -1.87
C ARG A 64 -15.59 -3.93 -1.44
N ILE A 65 -16.19 -3.40 -0.37
CA ILE A 65 -17.49 -3.85 0.12
C ILE A 65 -18.56 -3.59 -0.95
N MET A 66 -18.58 -2.40 -1.56
CA MET A 66 -19.56 -2.09 -2.61
C MET A 66 -19.40 -2.98 -3.84
N SER A 67 -18.17 -3.21 -4.31
CA SER A 67 -17.89 -4.11 -5.42
C SER A 67 -18.34 -5.54 -5.13
N SER A 68 -18.14 -6.03 -3.90
CA SER A 68 -18.59 -7.36 -3.49
C SER A 68 -20.12 -7.47 -3.43
N ILE A 69 -20.80 -6.44 -2.93
CA ILE A 69 -22.27 -6.38 -2.89
C ILE A 69 -22.84 -6.32 -4.32
N GLU A 70 -22.22 -5.56 -5.22
CA GLU A 70 -22.61 -5.49 -6.64
C GLU A 70 -22.56 -6.86 -7.30
N GLN A 71 -21.43 -7.57 -7.20
CA GLN A 71 -21.26 -8.92 -7.74
C GLN A 71 -22.28 -9.92 -7.17
N LYS A 72 -22.59 -9.82 -5.87
CA LYS A 72 -23.59 -10.69 -5.22
C LYS A 72 -25.01 -10.40 -5.69
N GLU A 73 -25.32 -9.16 -6.05
CA GLU A 73 -26.66 -8.80 -6.51
C GLU A 73 -26.84 -9.07 -8.01
N GLU A 74 -25.76 -8.97 -8.79
CA GLU A 74 -25.71 -9.40 -10.20
C GLU A 74 -26.04 -10.89 -10.34
N SER A 75 -25.52 -11.75 -9.45
CA SER A 75 -25.81 -13.20 -9.48
C SER A 75 -27.26 -13.57 -9.16
N LYS A 76 -28.04 -12.64 -8.58
CA LYS A 76 -29.48 -12.82 -8.31
C LYS A 76 -30.37 -12.26 -9.43
N ALA A 77 -29.79 -11.71 -10.49
CA ALA A 77 -30.50 -11.08 -11.61
C ALA A 77 -31.43 -9.92 -11.19
N ASN A 78 -31.10 -9.20 -10.11
CA ASN A 78 -31.88 -8.04 -9.66
C ASN A 78 -31.34 -6.73 -10.24
N GLU A 79 -31.67 -6.47 -11.50
CA GLU A 79 -31.12 -5.36 -12.30
C GLU A 79 -31.31 -3.98 -11.66
N GLN A 80 -32.44 -3.75 -10.98
CA GLN A 80 -32.71 -2.47 -10.35
C GLN A 80 -31.76 -2.20 -9.18
N ASN A 81 -31.54 -3.19 -8.31
CA ASN A 81 -30.62 -3.05 -7.18
C ASN A 81 -29.17 -2.93 -7.66
N VAL A 82 -28.77 -3.71 -8.67
CA VAL A 82 -27.44 -3.61 -9.30
C VAL A 82 -27.17 -2.19 -9.77
N LYS A 83 -28.15 -1.55 -10.44
CA LYS A 83 -28.00 -0.17 -10.91
C LYS A 83 -27.80 0.83 -9.75
N LEU A 84 -28.51 0.66 -8.64
CA LEU A 84 -28.36 1.51 -7.45
C LEU A 84 -26.99 1.34 -6.80
N ILE A 85 -26.55 0.09 -6.62
CA ILE A 85 -25.25 -0.24 -6.03
C ILE A 85 -24.12 0.32 -6.89
N LYS A 86 -24.20 0.13 -8.21
CA LYS A 86 -23.21 0.64 -9.17
C LYS A 86 -23.07 2.16 -9.09
N GLY A 87 -24.18 2.89 -9.02
CA GLY A 87 -24.15 4.35 -8.86
C GLY A 87 -23.48 4.79 -7.55
N TYR A 88 -23.69 4.04 -6.46
CA TYR A 88 -23.02 4.34 -5.19
C TYR A 88 -21.53 3.95 -5.19
N ARG A 89 -21.16 2.81 -5.80
CA ARG A 89 -19.76 2.44 -6.02
C ARG A 89 -19.01 3.53 -6.80
N GLN A 90 -19.60 4.03 -7.89
CA GLN A 90 -19.00 5.12 -8.68
C GLN A 90 -18.73 6.38 -7.85
N LYS A 91 -19.65 6.75 -6.95
CA LYS A 91 -19.42 7.86 -6.01
C LYS A 91 -18.18 7.61 -5.13
N VAL A 92 -18.00 6.38 -4.61
CA VAL A 92 -16.82 6.02 -3.82
C VAL A 92 -15.54 6.07 -4.69
N GLU A 93 -15.61 5.65 -5.95
CA GLU A 93 -14.48 5.74 -6.89
C GLU A 93 -14.07 7.19 -7.21
N GLU A 94 -15.03 8.10 -7.29
CA GLU A 94 -14.76 9.54 -7.43
C GLU A 94 -14.07 10.11 -6.18
N GLU A 95 -14.51 9.72 -4.98
CA GLU A 95 -13.87 10.11 -3.71
C GLU A 95 -12.44 9.56 -3.63
N LEU A 96 -12.24 8.28 -3.97
CA LEU A 96 -10.91 7.65 -4.05
C LEU A 96 -9.99 8.37 -5.05
N SER A 97 -10.50 8.67 -6.24
CA SER A 97 -9.75 9.37 -7.28
C SER A 97 -9.31 10.75 -6.81
N LYS A 98 -10.18 11.48 -6.11
CA LYS A 98 -9.85 12.81 -5.54
C LYS A 98 -8.73 12.71 -4.52
N ILE A 99 -8.80 11.76 -3.59
CA ILE A 99 -7.77 11.58 -2.55
C ILE A 99 -6.42 11.22 -3.20
N CYS A 100 -6.41 10.31 -4.18
CA CYS A 100 -5.17 9.93 -4.88
C CYS A 100 -4.57 11.11 -5.65
N ASN A 101 -5.38 11.82 -6.44
CA ASN A 101 -4.88 12.95 -7.23
C ASN A 101 -4.39 14.11 -6.36
N ASP A 102 -5.01 14.33 -5.19
CA ASP A 102 -4.59 15.35 -4.24
C ASP A 102 -3.17 15.09 -3.73
N ILE A 103 -2.86 13.90 -3.18
CA ILE A 103 -1.50 13.59 -2.73
C ILE A 103 -0.50 13.49 -3.88
N LEU A 104 -0.89 12.96 -5.04
CA LEU A 104 0.00 12.88 -6.20
C LEU A 104 0.44 14.29 -6.64
N THR A 105 -0.48 15.26 -6.60
CA THR A 105 -0.16 16.67 -6.88
C THR A 105 0.80 17.23 -5.84
N ILE A 106 0.54 17.01 -4.55
CA ILE A 106 1.42 17.48 -3.48
C ILE A 106 2.83 16.88 -3.59
N ILE A 107 2.93 15.58 -3.92
CA ILE A 107 4.20 14.90 -4.12
C ILE A 107 5.00 15.55 -5.26
N ASP A 108 4.35 15.76 -6.41
CA ASP A 108 5.01 16.23 -7.63
C ASP A 108 5.36 17.71 -7.58
N GLU A 109 4.51 18.55 -6.99
CA GLU A 109 4.71 20.00 -6.95
C GLU A 109 5.57 20.48 -5.77
N HIS A 110 5.54 19.78 -4.63
CA HIS A 110 6.12 20.29 -3.39
C HIS A 110 7.14 19.35 -2.74
N LEU A 111 6.83 18.04 -2.62
CA LEU A 111 7.64 17.13 -1.78
C LEU A 111 8.89 16.61 -2.48
N ILE A 112 8.78 16.11 -3.73
CA ILE A 112 9.94 15.66 -4.50
C ILE A 112 10.87 16.83 -4.86
N PRO A 113 10.39 18.02 -5.27
CA PRO A 113 11.27 19.15 -5.51
C PRO A 113 12.04 19.62 -4.26
N SER A 114 11.46 19.42 -3.07
CA SER A 114 12.05 19.85 -1.79
C SER A 114 12.84 18.75 -1.06
N SER A 115 12.89 17.52 -1.59
CA SER A 115 13.62 16.40 -0.95
C SER A 115 15.12 16.51 -1.19
N GLY A 116 15.93 16.45 -0.12
CA GLY A 116 17.39 16.56 -0.20
C GLY A 116 18.14 15.25 0.07
N SER A 117 17.46 14.25 0.65
CA SER A 117 18.05 12.97 1.05
C SER A 117 17.57 11.79 0.21
N GLY A 118 18.41 10.75 0.09
CA GLY A 118 18.02 9.48 -0.53
C GLY A 118 16.79 8.86 0.14
N GLU A 119 16.72 8.95 1.47
CA GLU A 119 15.60 8.44 2.25
C GLU A 119 14.27 9.14 1.91
N SER A 120 14.23 10.48 1.92
CA SER A 120 13.03 11.25 1.56
C SER A 120 12.61 11.01 0.11
N THR A 121 13.59 10.91 -0.80
CA THR A 121 13.36 10.58 -2.22
C THR A 121 12.68 9.21 -2.36
N VAL A 122 13.23 8.17 -1.74
CA VAL A 122 12.65 6.81 -1.77
C VAL A 122 11.25 6.82 -1.18
N PHE A 123 11.04 7.50 -0.06
CA PHE A 123 9.74 7.60 0.59
C PHE A 123 8.67 8.19 -0.33
N TYR A 124 8.94 9.35 -0.96
CA TYR A 124 7.95 10.02 -1.81
C TYR A 124 7.68 9.28 -3.11
N TYR A 125 8.71 8.69 -3.74
CA TYR A 125 8.50 7.87 -4.93
C TYR A 125 7.77 6.56 -4.63
N LYS A 126 8.03 5.93 -3.46
CA LYS A 126 7.24 4.80 -2.98
C LYS A 126 5.77 5.21 -2.80
N MET A 127 5.53 6.32 -2.11
CA MET A 127 4.17 6.84 -1.88
C MET A 127 3.48 7.14 -3.22
N LYS A 128 4.17 7.77 -4.18
CA LYS A 128 3.66 7.97 -5.54
C LYS A 128 3.26 6.66 -6.22
N GLY A 129 4.12 5.64 -6.13
CA GLY A 129 3.84 4.29 -6.61
C GLY A 129 2.58 3.69 -5.97
N ASP A 130 2.43 3.81 -4.65
CA ASP A 130 1.28 3.34 -3.88
C ASP A 130 -0.03 3.99 -4.32
N TYR A 131 -0.08 5.32 -4.49
CA TYR A 131 -1.31 6.02 -4.89
C TYR A 131 -1.71 5.78 -6.34
N TYR A 132 -0.75 5.62 -7.26
CA TYR A 132 -1.06 5.15 -8.60
C TYR A 132 -1.52 3.69 -8.63
N ARG A 133 -0.97 2.83 -7.76
CA ARG A 133 -1.47 1.46 -7.58
C ARG A 133 -2.93 1.47 -7.14
N TYR A 134 -3.29 2.32 -6.17
CA TYR A 134 -4.69 2.45 -5.73
C TYR A 134 -5.63 2.89 -6.84
N LEU A 135 -5.20 3.80 -7.73
CA LEU A 135 -5.96 4.14 -8.94
C LEU A 135 -6.13 2.93 -9.86
N ALA A 136 -5.07 2.15 -10.07
CA ALA A 136 -5.11 0.96 -10.93
C ALA A 136 -6.01 -0.18 -10.40
N GLU A 137 -6.37 -0.18 -9.11
CA GLU A 137 -7.26 -1.20 -8.51
C GLU A 137 -8.70 -1.12 -9.05
N PHE A 138 -9.22 0.09 -9.30
CA PHE A 138 -10.63 0.30 -9.65
C PHE A 138 -10.87 0.97 -10.99
N LYS A 139 -9.85 1.62 -11.57
CA LYS A 139 -9.93 2.16 -12.93
C LYS A 139 -10.02 1.04 -13.97
N THR A 140 -10.58 1.35 -15.13
CA THR A 140 -10.72 0.41 -16.25
C THR A 140 -9.97 0.88 -17.50
N ASP A 141 -9.78 -0.05 -18.44
CA ASP A 141 -9.28 0.24 -19.79
C ASP A 141 -7.97 1.06 -19.79
N GLN A 142 -7.95 2.17 -20.53
CA GLN A 142 -6.78 3.02 -20.68
C GLN A 142 -6.37 3.69 -19.36
N GLU A 143 -7.33 4.15 -18.54
CA GLU A 143 -7.03 4.78 -17.26
C GLU A 143 -6.33 3.81 -16.31
N ARG A 144 -6.74 2.53 -16.30
CA ARG A 144 -6.07 1.48 -15.52
C ARG A 144 -4.64 1.29 -15.97
N LYS A 145 -4.41 1.21 -17.28
CA LYS A 145 -3.09 1.01 -17.86
C LYS A 145 -2.16 2.18 -17.53
N ASP A 146 -2.64 3.41 -17.70
CA ASP A 146 -1.87 4.61 -17.39
C ASP A 146 -1.50 4.67 -15.90
N ALA A 147 -2.45 4.35 -15.01
CA ALA A 147 -2.19 4.28 -13.58
C ALA A 147 -1.15 3.19 -13.23
N ALA A 148 -1.26 2.00 -13.82
CA ALA A 148 -0.29 0.92 -13.61
C ALA A 148 1.13 1.31 -14.10
N ASP A 149 1.22 1.94 -15.27
CA ASP A 149 2.50 2.40 -15.83
C ASP A 149 3.15 3.49 -14.95
N GLN A 150 2.36 4.40 -14.39
CA GLN A 150 2.86 5.42 -13.47
C GLN A 150 3.26 4.83 -12.11
N SER A 151 2.51 3.86 -11.60
CA SER A 151 2.85 3.13 -10.37
C SER A 151 4.19 2.42 -10.53
N LEU A 152 4.39 1.71 -11.65
CA LEU A 152 5.65 1.03 -11.97
C LEU A 152 6.83 2.02 -12.01
N LYS A 153 6.66 3.18 -12.67
CA LYS A 153 7.70 4.24 -12.71
C LYS A 153 8.04 4.75 -11.32
N GLY A 154 7.05 4.99 -10.47
CA GLY A 154 7.24 5.42 -9.08
C GLY A 154 8.08 4.41 -8.29
N TYR A 155 7.69 3.13 -8.31
CA TYR A 155 8.43 2.08 -7.61
C TYR A 155 9.82 1.85 -8.17
N GLN A 156 10.03 1.94 -9.48
CA GLN A 156 11.36 1.83 -10.09
C GLN A 156 12.28 2.99 -9.68
N ALA A 157 11.78 4.23 -9.68
CA ALA A 157 12.54 5.39 -9.23
C ALA A 157 12.93 5.26 -7.74
N ALA A 158 12.00 4.82 -6.90
CA ALA A 158 12.27 4.51 -5.50
C ALA A 158 13.32 3.41 -5.35
N SER A 159 13.21 2.32 -6.12
CA SER A 159 14.12 1.15 -6.01
C SER A 159 15.54 1.50 -6.42
N ASN A 160 15.71 2.28 -7.50
CA ASN A 160 17.02 2.72 -7.97
C ASN A 160 17.76 3.54 -6.90
N THR A 161 17.03 4.46 -6.24
CA THR A 161 17.59 5.28 -5.16
C THR A 161 17.86 4.44 -3.92
N ALA A 162 16.92 3.57 -3.52
CA ALA A 162 17.05 2.73 -2.33
C ALA A 162 18.24 1.76 -2.41
N ASN A 163 18.50 1.19 -3.59
CA ASN A 163 19.62 0.27 -3.79
C ASN A 163 20.99 0.94 -3.68
N THR A 164 21.05 2.27 -3.83
CA THR A 164 22.30 3.05 -3.75
C THR A 164 22.47 3.64 -2.35
N ASP A 165 21.39 4.17 -1.77
CA ASP A 165 21.46 5.06 -0.61
C ASP A 165 21.05 4.40 0.70
N LEU A 166 20.38 3.24 0.66
CA LEU A 166 19.82 2.58 1.86
C LEU A 166 20.32 1.13 2.00
N PRO A 167 20.71 0.68 3.22
CA PRO A 167 21.08 -0.72 3.46
C PRO A 167 19.90 -1.67 3.21
N SER A 168 20.16 -2.95 2.93
CA SER A 168 19.11 -3.94 2.61
C SER A 168 18.10 -4.13 3.75
N THR A 169 18.54 -3.89 4.98
CA THR A 169 17.75 -3.94 6.21
C THR A 169 16.96 -2.65 6.49
N HIS A 170 17.15 -1.57 5.72
CA HIS A 170 16.47 -0.31 6.00
C HIS A 170 14.94 -0.45 5.90
N PRO A 171 14.14 -0.04 6.91
CA PRO A 171 12.69 -0.22 6.91
C PRO A 171 11.98 0.35 5.67
N ILE A 172 12.38 1.54 5.21
CA ILE A 172 11.84 2.14 3.98
C ILE A 172 12.15 1.30 2.73
N ARG A 173 13.35 0.71 2.61
CA ARG A 173 13.72 -0.16 1.47
C ARG A 173 12.94 -1.47 1.52
N LEU A 174 12.79 -2.07 2.70
CA LEU A 174 11.97 -3.27 2.88
C LEU A 174 10.49 -3.02 2.58
N GLY A 175 9.94 -1.92 3.09
CA GLY A 175 8.57 -1.50 2.83
C GLY A 175 8.31 -1.20 1.35
N LEU A 176 9.31 -0.66 0.64
CA LEU A 176 9.27 -0.51 -0.81
C LEU A 176 9.19 -1.86 -1.52
N ALA A 177 10.08 -2.80 -1.20
CA ALA A 177 10.10 -4.13 -1.80
C ALA A 177 8.77 -4.87 -1.56
N LEU A 178 8.22 -4.76 -0.35
CA LEU A 178 6.92 -5.29 0.02
C LEU A 178 5.81 -4.75 -0.88
N ASN A 179 5.65 -3.43 -0.97
CA ASN A 179 4.57 -2.84 -1.77
C ASN A 179 4.77 -3.06 -3.28
N PHE A 180 6.01 -3.08 -3.75
CA PHE A 180 6.31 -3.32 -5.16
C PHE A 180 6.07 -4.79 -5.56
N SER A 181 6.33 -5.74 -4.65
CA SER A 181 5.98 -7.15 -4.87
C SER A 181 4.46 -7.34 -4.96
N VAL A 182 3.68 -6.69 -4.08
CA VAL A 182 2.21 -6.68 -4.14
C VAL A 182 1.72 -6.07 -5.45
N PHE A 183 2.34 -4.99 -5.93
CA PHE A 183 2.02 -4.41 -7.24
C PHE A 183 2.22 -5.40 -8.39
N TYR A 184 3.35 -6.12 -8.42
CA TYR A 184 3.59 -7.15 -9.43
C TYR A 184 2.53 -8.25 -9.38
N TYR A 185 2.12 -8.66 -8.17
CA TYR A 185 1.13 -9.72 -7.97
C TYR A 185 -0.27 -9.25 -8.39
N GLU A 186 -0.79 -8.21 -7.72
CA GLU A 186 -2.20 -7.81 -7.80
C GLU A 186 -2.53 -6.97 -9.04
N ILE A 187 -1.59 -6.15 -9.54
CA ILE A 187 -1.87 -5.21 -10.64
C ILE A 187 -1.37 -5.72 -11.98
N LEU A 188 -0.12 -6.18 -12.02
CA LEU A 188 0.51 -6.67 -13.25
C LEU A 188 0.30 -8.16 -13.51
N ASN A 189 -0.35 -8.88 -12.58
CA ASN A 189 -0.61 -10.32 -12.71
C ASN A 189 0.68 -11.09 -13.09
N SER A 190 1.77 -10.76 -12.41
CA SER A 190 3.13 -11.29 -12.63
C SER A 190 3.65 -11.94 -11.35
N PRO A 191 3.04 -13.06 -10.90
CA PRO A 191 3.31 -13.66 -9.59
C PRO A 191 4.76 -14.14 -9.44
N GLU A 192 5.41 -14.61 -10.51
CA GLU A 192 6.82 -15.03 -10.47
C GLU A 192 7.73 -13.85 -10.16
N ARG A 193 7.46 -12.67 -10.74
CA ARG A 193 8.22 -11.44 -10.46
C ARG A 193 7.97 -10.95 -9.03
N ALA A 194 6.73 -11.03 -8.55
CA ALA A 194 6.38 -10.67 -7.18
C ALA A 194 7.15 -11.53 -6.17
N CYS A 195 7.10 -12.85 -6.33
CA CYS A 195 7.81 -13.79 -5.48
C CYS A 195 9.34 -13.61 -5.56
N HIS A 196 9.89 -13.40 -6.75
CA HIS A 196 11.32 -13.14 -6.92
C HIS A 196 11.77 -11.90 -6.15
N LEU A 197 11.06 -10.77 -6.32
CA LEU A 197 11.39 -9.51 -5.64
C LEU A 197 11.26 -9.63 -4.12
N ALA A 198 10.16 -10.22 -3.62
CA ALA A 198 9.95 -10.38 -2.19
C ALA A 198 11.00 -11.31 -1.55
N LYS A 199 11.34 -12.41 -2.23
CA LYS A 199 12.37 -13.34 -1.77
C LYS A 199 13.76 -12.71 -1.77
N GLN A 200 14.12 -11.98 -2.83
CA GLN A 200 15.40 -11.28 -2.91
C GLN A 200 15.55 -10.30 -1.74
N ALA A 201 14.55 -9.44 -1.50
CA ALA A 201 14.61 -8.48 -0.40
C ALA A 201 14.71 -9.15 0.98
N PHE A 202 14.00 -10.26 1.18
CA PHE A 202 14.04 -11.04 2.41
C PHE A 202 15.43 -11.67 2.64
N ASP A 203 15.99 -12.32 1.61
CA ASP A 203 17.30 -12.99 1.68
C ASP A 203 18.44 -11.97 1.88
N GLU A 204 18.39 -10.82 1.17
CA GLU A 204 19.37 -9.72 1.34
C GLU A 204 19.33 -9.12 2.75
N ALA A 205 18.14 -8.97 3.35
CA ALA A 205 18.00 -8.44 4.69
C ALA A 205 18.45 -9.44 5.77
N ILE A 206 18.17 -10.74 5.59
CA ILE A 206 18.67 -11.80 6.47
C ILE A 206 20.20 -11.77 6.56
N ALA A 207 20.89 -11.58 5.43
CA ALA A 207 22.35 -11.61 5.38
C ALA A 207 23.01 -10.52 6.24
N GLU A 208 22.31 -9.41 6.50
CA GLU A 208 22.82 -8.26 7.25
C GLU A 208 22.10 -8.05 8.60
N LEU A 209 21.14 -8.92 8.95
CA LEU A 209 20.25 -8.73 10.10
C LEU A 209 20.99 -8.68 11.44
N ASP A 210 22.05 -9.48 11.58
CA ASP A 210 22.86 -9.56 12.81
C ASP A 210 23.67 -8.27 13.11
N THR A 211 23.72 -7.33 12.16
CA THR A 211 24.45 -6.06 12.30
C THR A 211 23.61 -4.92 12.89
N LEU A 212 22.30 -5.14 13.05
CA LEU A 212 21.35 -4.11 13.49
C LEU A 212 21.41 -3.85 15.00
N SER A 213 21.04 -2.63 15.39
CA SER A 213 20.67 -2.31 16.77
C SER A 213 19.36 -3.01 17.16
N GLU A 214 19.06 -3.13 18.46
CA GLU A 214 17.82 -3.77 18.93
C GLU A 214 16.55 -3.08 18.38
N GLU A 215 16.59 -1.76 18.27
CA GLU A 215 15.49 -0.95 17.73
C GLU A 215 15.29 -1.23 16.23
N SER A 216 16.32 -1.01 15.41
CA SER A 216 16.24 -1.26 13.96
C SER A 216 15.95 -2.73 13.64
N TYR A 217 16.34 -3.66 14.51
CA TYR A 217 16.02 -5.08 14.37
C TYR A 217 14.52 -5.34 14.48
N LYS A 218 13.82 -4.73 15.45
CA LYS A 218 12.36 -4.90 15.61
C LYS A 218 11.62 -4.43 14.37
N ASP A 219 12.05 -3.33 13.78
CA ASP A 219 11.37 -2.71 12.65
C ASP A 219 11.57 -3.48 11.36
N SER A 220 12.81 -3.89 11.12
CA SER A 220 13.18 -4.66 9.94
C SER A 220 12.52 -6.04 9.97
N THR A 221 12.59 -6.74 11.11
CA THR A 221 12.02 -8.10 11.24
C THR A 221 10.51 -8.14 11.07
N LEU A 222 9.82 -7.09 11.50
CA LEU A 222 8.39 -6.98 11.32
C LEU A 222 8.01 -6.86 9.83
N ILE A 223 8.72 -6.05 9.03
CA ILE A 223 8.45 -5.94 7.60
C ILE A 223 8.87 -7.23 6.86
N MET A 224 9.98 -7.84 7.27
CA MET A 224 10.43 -9.14 6.75
C MET A 224 9.39 -10.24 7.02
N GLN A 225 8.72 -10.21 8.17
CA GLN A 225 7.63 -11.13 8.48
C GLN A 225 6.50 -11.01 7.45
N LEU A 226 6.15 -9.79 7.05
CA LEU A 226 5.09 -9.50 6.09
C LEU A 226 5.48 -9.96 4.67
N LEU A 227 6.74 -9.78 4.27
CA LEU A 227 7.29 -10.36 3.03
C LEU A 227 7.16 -11.89 3.04
N ARG A 228 7.52 -12.54 4.16
CA ARG A 228 7.40 -14.00 4.32
C ARG A 228 5.95 -14.48 4.25
N ASP A 229 5.03 -13.74 4.87
CA ASP A 229 3.60 -14.06 4.85
C ASP A 229 3.05 -14.00 3.41
N ASN A 230 3.41 -12.96 2.65
CA ASN A 230 3.07 -12.85 1.22
C ASN A 230 3.66 -13.99 0.40
N LEU A 231 4.95 -14.32 0.57
CA LEU A 231 5.58 -15.43 -0.14
C LEU A 231 4.88 -16.76 0.15
N THR A 232 4.49 -17.01 1.40
CA THR A 232 3.77 -18.24 1.79
C THR A 232 2.41 -18.31 1.11
N LEU A 233 1.70 -17.18 1.03
CA LEU A 233 0.39 -17.10 0.37
C LEU A 233 0.51 -17.33 -1.15
N TRP A 234 1.46 -16.67 -1.80
CA TRP A 234 1.58 -16.72 -3.27
C TRP A 234 2.18 -18.03 -3.77
N THR A 235 3.03 -18.69 -2.98
CA THR A 235 3.60 -19.99 -3.36
C THR A 235 2.59 -21.13 -3.25
N SER A 236 1.54 -21.00 -2.42
CA SER A 236 0.43 -21.96 -2.44
C SER A 236 -0.49 -21.81 -3.66
N ASP A 237 -0.49 -20.65 -4.32
CA ASP A 237 -1.33 -20.37 -5.49
C ASP A 237 -0.66 -20.73 -6.82
N LEU A 238 0.67 -20.95 -6.82
CA LEU A 238 1.40 -21.38 -8.00
C LEU A 238 1.16 -22.88 -8.25
N PRO A 239 0.77 -23.29 -9.48
CA PRO A 239 0.68 -24.70 -9.81
C PRO A 239 2.07 -25.36 -9.64
N GLU A 240 2.13 -26.49 -8.93
CA GLU A 240 3.32 -27.34 -8.90
C GLU A 240 3.62 -27.79 -10.35
N ASP A 241 4.60 -27.16 -11.00
CA ASP A 241 4.98 -27.53 -12.35
C ASP A 241 5.92 -28.75 -12.33
N GLY A 242 5.43 -29.87 -12.85
CA GLY A 242 6.22 -30.82 -13.63
C GLY A 242 7.13 -31.83 -12.90
N GLY A 243 6.53 -32.88 -12.33
CA GLY A 243 7.21 -34.17 -12.03
C GLY A 243 6.45 -35.35 -12.65
N GLU A 244 7.11 -36.11 -13.51
CA GLU A 244 6.58 -37.11 -14.45
C GLU A 244 5.74 -38.27 -13.88
N ASP A 245 4.79 -38.70 -14.71
CA ASP A 245 4.19 -40.03 -14.90
C ASP A 245 3.42 -40.74 -13.77
N GLY A 246 2.11 -40.86 -14.00
CA GLY A 246 1.24 -41.82 -13.32
C GLY A 246 -0.23 -41.71 -13.71
N ILE A 247 -0.58 -42.06 -14.95
CA ILE A 247 -1.98 -42.20 -15.37
C ILE A 247 -2.69 -43.22 -14.47
N LYS A 248 -3.63 -42.74 -13.64
CA LYS A 248 -4.82 -43.51 -13.26
C LYS A 248 -6.04 -42.62 -13.36
N ALA A 249 -6.91 -42.97 -14.31
CA ALA A 249 -8.22 -42.39 -14.47
C ALA A 249 -9.11 -42.79 -13.28
N GLU A 250 -9.69 -41.82 -12.58
CA GLU A 250 -10.89 -42.00 -11.77
C GLU A 250 -12.01 -41.09 -12.32
N GLU A 251 -13.20 -41.67 -12.40
CA GLU A 251 -14.42 -41.13 -12.99
C GLU A 251 -15.00 -39.91 -12.23
N PRO A 252 -15.80 -39.06 -12.90
CA PRO A 252 -16.19 -37.76 -12.37
C PRO A 252 -17.26 -37.92 -11.29
N LYS A 253 -16.91 -37.57 -10.04
CA LYS A 253 -17.91 -37.26 -9.01
C LYS A 253 -18.37 -35.82 -9.20
N ALA A 254 -19.68 -35.64 -9.31
CA ALA A 254 -20.33 -34.35 -9.46
C ALA A 254 -19.87 -33.36 -8.36
N ALA A 255 -19.24 -32.27 -8.78
CA ALA A 255 -18.91 -31.15 -7.91
C ALA A 255 -20.17 -30.29 -7.73
N GLU A 256 -20.75 -30.30 -6.54
CA GLU A 256 -21.59 -29.21 -6.09
C GLU A 256 -20.70 -27.95 -5.97
N PRO A 257 -21.19 -26.75 -6.32
CA PRO A 257 -20.37 -25.56 -6.22
C PRO A 257 -20.20 -25.23 -4.73
N GLU A 258 -19.02 -25.49 -4.17
CA GLU A 258 -18.62 -24.94 -2.86
C GLU A 258 -18.40 -23.43 -3.01
N VAL A 259 -19.52 -22.72 -3.09
CA VAL A 259 -19.65 -21.27 -3.00
C VAL A 259 -18.94 -20.83 -1.70
N SER A 260 -19.07 -21.57 -0.59
CA SER A 260 -18.59 -21.21 0.76
C SER A 260 -17.07 -21.04 0.94
N SER A 261 -16.23 -21.80 0.22
CA SER A 261 -14.76 -21.78 0.41
C SER A 261 -14.15 -20.47 -0.12
N THR A 262 -14.57 -20.03 -1.30
CA THR A 262 -14.11 -18.80 -1.95
C THR A 262 -14.50 -17.54 -1.17
N TYR A 263 -15.69 -17.49 -0.52
CA TYR A 263 -16.08 -16.32 0.28
C TYR A 263 -15.30 -16.21 1.58
N LEU A 264 -14.95 -17.31 2.24
CA LEU A 264 -14.12 -17.26 3.44
C LEU A 264 -12.69 -16.90 3.12
N THR A 265 -12.15 -17.33 1.98
CA THR A 265 -10.82 -16.93 1.51
C THR A 265 -10.82 -15.46 1.11
N VAL A 266 -11.75 -15.00 0.27
CA VAL A 266 -11.82 -13.58 -0.15
C VAL A 266 -12.17 -12.65 1.02
N PHE A 267 -13.04 -13.03 1.95
CA PHE A 267 -13.32 -12.21 3.14
C PHE A 267 -12.15 -12.23 4.13
N ARG A 268 -11.43 -13.34 4.27
CA ARG A 268 -10.20 -13.43 5.07
C ARG A 268 -9.03 -12.71 4.40
N ASP A 269 -9.00 -12.63 3.08
CA ASP A 269 -8.01 -11.88 2.29
C ASP A 269 -8.34 -10.40 2.22
N ILE A 270 -9.61 -10.00 2.24
CA ILE A 270 -10.04 -8.60 2.40
C ILE A 270 -9.79 -8.15 3.83
N MET A 271 -10.13 -8.96 4.83
CA MET A 271 -9.86 -8.65 6.24
C MET A 271 -8.36 -8.70 6.53
N ARG A 272 -7.59 -9.66 5.97
CA ARG A 272 -6.12 -9.67 6.05
C ARG A 272 -5.54 -8.53 5.25
N ALA A 273 -5.92 -8.23 4.02
CA ALA A 273 -5.39 -7.07 3.30
C ALA A 273 -5.76 -5.74 3.97
N LEU A 274 -6.88 -5.65 4.70
CA LEU A 274 -7.18 -4.49 5.54
C LEU A 274 -6.35 -4.49 6.82
N GLN A 275 -6.12 -5.62 7.48
CA GLN A 275 -5.30 -5.71 8.70
C GLN A 275 -3.81 -5.59 8.39
N VAL A 276 -3.37 -6.11 7.25
CA VAL A 276 -2.01 -6.12 6.72
C VAL A 276 -1.73 -4.78 6.03
N SER A 277 -2.64 -4.15 5.28
CA SER A 277 -2.44 -2.75 4.81
C SER A 277 -2.56 -1.73 5.95
N MET A 278 -3.42 -1.95 6.96
CA MET A 278 -3.43 -1.05 8.13
C MET A 278 -2.20 -1.25 9.03
N HIS A 279 -1.66 -2.48 9.18
CA HIS A 279 -0.53 -2.81 10.06
C HIS A 279 0.85 -2.68 9.37
N ILE A 280 1.01 -3.10 8.10
CA ILE A 280 2.22 -2.84 7.25
C ILE A 280 2.48 -1.34 7.17
N ASP A 281 1.47 -0.55 6.83
CA ASP A 281 1.63 0.88 6.60
C ASP A 281 1.48 1.70 7.90
N ASN A 282 1.09 1.10 9.05
CA ASN A 282 1.30 1.74 10.38
C ASN A 282 2.74 1.54 10.82
N GLN A 283 3.21 0.30 10.80
CA GLN A 283 4.46 -0.01 11.46
C GLN A 283 5.68 0.29 10.58
N SER A 284 5.64 0.17 9.26
CA SER A 284 6.82 0.55 8.44
C SER A 284 7.17 2.05 8.44
N MET A 285 6.29 2.93 8.94
CA MET A 285 6.51 4.38 9.03
C MET A 285 6.48 4.95 10.46
N ILE A 286 5.77 4.33 11.42
CA ILE A 286 5.83 4.75 12.84
C ILE A 286 7.20 4.47 13.46
N LEU A 287 7.98 3.57 12.88
CA LEU A 287 9.21 3.04 13.46
C LEU A 287 10.46 3.91 13.25
N SER A 288 10.29 5.20 12.96
CA SER A 288 11.39 6.16 13.03
C SER A 288 11.36 7.05 14.28
N GLU A 289 10.44 6.84 15.23
CA GLU A 289 10.19 7.77 16.34
C GLU A 289 9.71 7.11 17.65
N GLU A 290 10.54 6.29 18.29
CA GLU A 290 10.53 6.23 19.77
C GLU A 290 11.61 7.10 20.42
N ASP A 291 12.19 8.05 19.68
CA ASP A 291 13.00 9.15 20.22
C ASP A 291 12.15 10.42 20.40
N GLY A 292 11.50 10.55 21.56
CA GLY A 292 10.89 11.83 21.95
C GLY A 292 9.58 11.78 22.71
N ARG A 293 9.36 10.83 23.63
CA ARG A 293 8.27 10.95 24.60
C ARG A 293 8.60 12.05 25.63
N PHE A 294 8.00 13.24 25.47
CA PHE A 294 7.43 14.07 26.54
C PHE A 294 6.34 14.99 25.98
#